data_AF-A0A1G5C8W0-F1
#
_entry.id   AF-A0A1G5C8W0-F1
#
_cell.length_a   1.000
_cell.length_b   1.000
_cell.length_c   1.000
_cell.angle_alpha   90.00
_cell.angle_beta   90.00
_cell.angle_gamma   90.00
#
_symmetry.space_group_name_H-M   'P 1'
#
loop_
_entity.id
_entity.type
_entity.pdbx_description
1 polymer ?
#
loop_
_entity_poly.entity_id
_entity_poly.type
_entity_poly.pdbx_seq_one_letter_code
_entity_poly.pdbx_strand_id
1 'polypeptide(L)'
;MKAETVDYVIRICVHVYKAVRLTAIGFENETAEESDMPLRVMSYDAAGYRAQISNGSDRRYPVVSLVLYYGYKKKWSKAKTLYDRLEVPDELKRYVFDYGMNLFQIAYLDDATVAKFKSDFRFVADYFVQMRKTGRYIAPDEKITHVQEMLSLMSALTDDNRFSDVYEGIKGEERVSMCTVLDEIETRGIEKGIKEGIEQGRDNTLISLVHDGLLSIEVAADRAGVTLDEFKAMMKKVY
;
A
#
# COMPACT_ATOMS: atom_id res chain seq x y z
N MET A 1 -6.87 13.09 -14.81
CA MET A 1 -5.74 13.41 -13.92
C MET A 1 -5.03 12.09 -13.66
N LYS A 2 -3.84 11.88 -14.25
CA LYS A 2 -3.05 10.68 -13.98
C LYS A 2 -2.56 10.78 -12.54
N ALA A 3 -2.79 9.75 -11.73
CA ALA A 3 -2.17 9.65 -10.42
C ALA A 3 -0.65 9.63 -10.62
N GLU A 4 0.02 10.71 -10.21
CA GLU A 4 1.46 10.69 -10.02
C GLU A 4 1.71 9.79 -8.82
N THR A 5 2.31 8.62 -9.06
CA THR A 5 2.84 7.76 -8.01
C THR A 5 3.87 8.58 -7.24
N VAL A 6 3.53 8.95 -6.01
CA VAL A 6 4.49 9.58 -5.10
C VAL A 6 5.41 8.46 -4.63
N ASP A 7 6.57 8.33 -5.27
CA ASP A 7 7.62 7.40 -4.85
C ASP A 7 8.18 7.85 -3.49
N TYR A 8 7.69 7.26 -2.40
CA TYR A 8 8.18 7.52 -1.06
C TYR A 8 9.50 6.77 -0.82
N VAL A 9 10.64 7.37 -1.21
CA VAL A 9 11.95 6.92 -0.71
C VAL A 9 12.09 7.36 0.75
N ILE A 10 11.82 6.46 1.69
CA ILE A 10 12.10 6.72 3.11
C ILE A 10 13.60 6.55 3.33
N ARG A 11 14.28 7.66 3.64
CA ARG A 11 15.70 7.64 4.05
C ARG A 11 15.82 7.55 5.56
N ILE A 12 16.31 6.42 6.05
CA ILE A 12 16.65 6.24 7.46
C ILE A 12 18.15 6.49 7.63
N CYS A 13 18.50 7.49 8.45
CA CYS A 13 19.87 7.71 8.89
C CYS A 13 20.14 6.90 10.16
N VAL A 14 21.02 5.90 10.07
CA VAL A 14 21.42 5.10 11.23
C VAL A 14 22.52 5.85 11.98
N HIS A 15 22.20 6.32 13.19
CA HIS A 15 23.14 6.97 14.11
C HIS A 15 23.52 5.97 15.20
N VAL A 16 24.83 5.76 15.42
CA VAL A 16 25.32 4.96 16.54
C VAL A 16 26.31 5.82 17.33
N TYR A 17 25.89 6.27 18.51
CA TYR A 17 26.62 7.00 19.57
C TYR A 17 27.56 8.15 19.16
N LYS A 18 27.42 9.32 19.83
CA LYS A 18 28.25 10.54 19.67
C LYS A 18 28.19 11.22 18.29
N ALA A 19 26.99 11.46 17.75
CA ALA A 19 26.75 12.29 16.55
C ALA A 19 27.45 11.82 15.25
N VAL A 20 27.84 10.55 15.17
CA VAL A 20 28.40 9.94 13.96
C VAL A 20 27.29 9.31 13.13
N ARG A 21 27.16 9.74 11.86
CA ARG A 21 26.37 9.01 10.85
C ARG A 21 27.21 7.88 10.27
N LEU A 22 26.71 6.64 10.38
CA LEU A 22 27.39 5.46 9.86
C LEU A 22 27.04 5.18 8.40
N THR A 23 25.76 5.31 8.03
CA THR A 23 25.24 5.06 6.68
C THR A 23 23.89 5.75 6.50
N ALA A 24 23.53 6.08 5.27
CA ALA A 24 22.16 6.41 4.89
C ALA A 24 21.55 5.23 4.13
N ILE A 25 20.39 4.77 4.57
CA ILE A 25 19.66 3.68 3.92
C ILE A 25 18.35 4.24 3.37
N GLY A 26 18.16 4.12 2.05
CA GLY A 26 16.90 4.41 1.37
C GLY A 26 16.12 3.12 1.14
N PHE A 27 14.80 3.16 1.36
CA PHE A 27 13.90 2.08 0.99
C PHE A 27 13.00 2.54 -0.15
N GLU A 28 12.98 1.77 -1.23
CA GLU A 28 12.08 1.92 -2.36
C GLU A 28 11.08 0.77 -2.33
N ASN A 29 9.78 1.07 -2.35
CA ASN A 29 8.73 0.05 -2.20
C ASN A 29 7.99 -0.11 -3.53
N GLU A 30 8.04 -1.31 -4.11
CA GLU A 30 7.50 -1.59 -5.44
C GLU A 30 6.45 -2.69 -5.38
N THR A 31 5.27 -2.45 -5.96
CA THR A 31 4.24 -3.48 -6.16
C THR A 31 4.21 -4.00 -7.61
N ALA A 32 4.77 -3.22 -8.54
CA ALA A 32 4.94 -3.56 -9.95
C ALA A 32 6.43 -3.65 -10.31
N GLU A 33 6.73 -4.29 -11.44
CA GLU A 33 8.12 -4.32 -11.92
C GLU A 33 8.40 -3.13 -12.83
N GLU A 34 9.54 -2.47 -12.63
CA GLU A 34 10.00 -1.38 -13.47
C GLU A 34 11.36 -1.72 -14.09
N SER A 35 11.52 -1.43 -15.39
CA SER A 35 12.76 -1.78 -16.10
C SER A 35 13.90 -0.80 -15.80
N ASP A 36 13.58 0.42 -15.38
CA ASP A 36 14.55 1.49 -15.10
C ASP A 36 14.97 1.56 -13.63
N MET A 37 14.60 0.57 -12.80
CA MET A 37 14.98 0.54 -11.38
C MET A 37 16.48 0.75 -11.12
N PRO A 38 17.41 0.11 -11.85
CA PRO A 38 18.84 0.34 -11.63
C PRO A 38 19.25 1.81 -11.84
N LEU A 39 18.63 2.51 -12.80
CA LEU A 39 18.85 3.94 -13.05
C LEU A 39 18.27 4.81 -11.92
N ARG A 40 17.08 4.46 -11.41
CA ARG A 40 16.46 5.14 -10.25
C ARG A 40 17.33 5.00 -8.98
N VAL A 41 17.75 3.78 -8.66
CA VAL A 41 18.64 3.47 -7.52
C VAL A 41 19.96 4.23 -7.63
N MET A 42 20.59 4.22 -8.83
CA MET A 42 21.80 5.01 -9.09
C MET A 42 21.58 6.51 -8.80
N SER A 43 20.43 7.05 -9.24
CA SER A 43 20.07 8.45 -8.98
C SER A 43 19.91 8.74 -7.49
N TYR A 44 19.27 7.85 -6.72
CA TYR A 44 19.08 8.01 -5.28
C TYR A 44 20.40 8.00 -4.53
N ASP A 45 21.29 7.06 -4.85
CA ASP A 45 22.58 6.93 -4.18
C ASP A 45 23.49 8.12 -4.55
N ALA A 46 23.52 8.52 -5.82
CA ALA A 46 24.21 9.71 -6.28
C ALA A 46 23.69 10.98 -5.57
N ALA A 47 22.38 11.14 -5.43
CA ALA A 47 21.78 12.25 -4.70
C ALA A 47 22.15 12.22 -3.21
N GLY A 48 22.24 11.04 -2.61
CA GLY A 48 22.71 10.85 -1.24
C GLY A 48 24.15 11.33 -1.05
N TYR A 49 25.07 10.94 -1.94
CA TYR A 49 26.45 11.41 -1.89
C TYR A 49 26.58 12.89 -2.25
N ARG A 50 25.82 13.39 -3.22
CA ARG A 50 25.79 14.82 -3.58
C ARG A 50 25.40 15.68 -2.38
N ALA A 51 24.39 15.27 -1.62
CA ALA A 51 23.98 15.97 -0.40
C ALA A 51 25.12 16.00 0.64
N GLN A 52 25.93 14.94 0.76
CA GLN A 52 27.09 14.93 1.66
C GLN A 52 28.19 15.91 1.22
N ILE A 53 28.43 16.03 -0.09
CA ILE A 53 29.40 16.99 -0.65
C ILE A 53 28.93 18.43 -0.41
N SER A 54 27.66 18.73 -0.67
CA SER A 54 27.12 20.09 -0.52
C SER A 54 27.09 20.59 0.92
N ASN A 55 27.07 19.69 1.91
CA ASN A 55 27.00 20.06 3.33
C ASN A 55 28.34 20.55 3.92
N GLY A 56 29.41 20.65 3.13
CA GLY A 56 30.71 21.20 3.55
C GLY A 56 31.46 20.40 4.63
N SER A 57 30.92 19.26 5.06
CA SER A 57 31.62 18.32 5.93
C SER A 57 32.66 17.56 5.12
N ASP A 58 33.83 17.24 5.71
CA ASP A 58 34.81 16.34 5.10
C ASP A 58 34.49 14.86 5.35
N ARG A 59 33.55 14.57 6.25
CA ARG A 59 33.17 13.19 6.58
C ARG A 59 32.21 12.66 5.51
N ARG A 60 32.51 11.48 4.98
CA ARG A 60 31.62 10.72 4.09
C ARG A 60 31.10 9.49 4.81
N TYR A 61 29.90 9.07 4.45
CA TYR A 61 29.29 7.83 4.88
C TYR A 61 28.66 7.11 3.69
N PRO A 62 28.63 5.76 3.69
CA PRO A 62 27.95 4.99 2.66
C PRO A 62 26.48 5.38 2.49
N VAL A 63 26.03 5.34 1.24
CA VAL A 63 24.61 5.42 0.86
C VAL A 63 24.22 4.08 0.26
N VAL A 64 23.11 3.52 0.72
CA VAL A 64 22.59 2.24 0.27
C VAL A 64 21.11 2.40 -0.02
N SER A 65 20.69 2.09 -1.24
CA SER A 65 19.28 1.97 -1.60
C SER A 65 18.87 0.49 -1.66
N LEU A 66 17.77 0.16 -0.96
CA LEU A 66 17.16 -1.16 -0.91
C LEU A 66 15.81 -1.11 -1.64
N VAL A 67 15.60 -2.00 -2.60
CA VAL A 67 14.33 -2.13 -3.32
C VAL A 67 13.55 -3.29 -2.74
N LEU A 68 12.40 -3.00 -2.14
CA LEU A 68 11.48 -3.97 -1.57
C LEU A 68 10.34 -4.21 -2.56
N TYR A 69 10.32 -5.38 -3.20
CA TYR A 69 9.30 -5.77 -4.15
C TYR A 69 8.23 -6.66 -3.50
N TYR A 70 6.98 -6.21 -3.51
CA TYR A 70 5.82 -6.86 -2.89
C TYR A 70 4.92 -7.58 -3.89
N GLY A 71 5.16 -7.43 -5.19
CA GLY A 71 4.39 -8.15 -6.20
C GLY A 71 4.49 -9.66 -6.01
N TYR A 72 3.32 -10.31 -5.92
CA TYR A 72 3.21 -11.72 -5.54
C TYR A 72 2.68 -12.63 -6.65
N LYS A 73 2.23 -12.06 -7.78
CA LYS A 73 1.76 -12.83 -8.95
C LYS A 73 2.92 -13.47 -9.72
N LYS A 74 4.09 -12.82 -9.75
CA LYS A 74 5.31 -13.31 -10.38
C LYS A 74 6.54 -12.74 -9.69
N LYS A 75 7.66 -13.47 -9.77
CA LYS A 75 8.97 -12.97 -9.35
C LYS A 75 9.43 -11.84 -10.26
N TRP A 76 10.30 -10.99 -9.71
CA TRP A 76 10.99 -9.96 -10.48
C TRP A 76 11.84 -10.58 -11.60
N SER A 77 11.63 -10.06 -12.80
CA SER A 77 12.13 -10.51 -14.08
C SER A 77 12.71 -9.37 -14.92
N LYS A 78 12.58 -8.11 -14.47
CA LYS A 78 13.17 -6.93 -15.11
C LYS A 78 14.64 -6.74 -14.74
N ALA A 79 15.28 -5.78 -15.40
CA ALA A 79 16.69 -5.44 -15.21
C ALA A 79 17.04 -5.21 -13.72
N LYS A 80 18.20 -5.71 -13.30
CA LYS A 80 18.73 -5.58 -11.95
C LYS A 80 20.05 -4.82 -11.92
N THR A 81 20.69 -4.67 -13.06
CA THR A 81 21.89 -3.85 -13.25
C THR A 81 21.73 -2.91 -14.46
N LEU A 82 22.66 -1.97 -14.63
CA LEU A 82 22.68 -1.11 -15.81
C LEU A 82 22.94 -1.90 -17.08
N TYR A 83 23.76 -2.94 -17.04
CA TYR A 83 24.00 -3.81 -18.19
C TYR A 83 22.77 -4.62 -18.60
N ASP A 84 21.93 -5.01 -17.65
CA ASP A 84 20.63 -5.62 -17.98
C ASP A 84 19.70 -4.63 -18.71
N ARG A 85 19.88 -3.32 -18.45
CA ARG A 85 18.99 -2.28 -18.95
C ARG A 85 19.45 -1.61 -20.24
N LEU A 86 20.76 -1.46 -20.42
CA LEU A 86 21.38 -0.71 -21.50
C LEU A 86 22.04 -1.64 -22.51
N GLU A 87 21.88 -1.34 -23.78
CA GLU A 87 22.70 -1.93 -24.82
C GLU A 87 24.08 -1.25 -24.83
N VAL A 88 25.05 -1.83 -24.12
CA VAL A 88 26.42 -1.32 -24.05
C VAL A 88 27.31 -2.11 -25.02
N PRO A 89 27.87 -1.46 -26.06
CA PRO A 89 28.86 -2.10 -26.94
C PRO A 89 30.04 -2.68 -26.15
N ASP A 90 30.55 -3.84 -26.59
CA ASP A 90 31.60 -4.57 -25.87
C ASP A 90 32.87 -3.74 -25.67
N GLU A 91 33.22 -2.90 -26.65
CA GLU A 91 34.37 -1.98 -26.57
C GLU A 91 34.22 -0.92 -25.49
N LEU A 92 32.98 -0.58 -25.13
CA LEU A 92 32.65 0.42 -24.12
C LEU A 92 32.45 -0.16 -22.71
N LYS A 93 32.22 -1.48 -22.56
CA LYS A 93 31.99 -2.12 -21.25
C LYS A 93 33.10 -1.88 -20.23
N ARG A 94 34.35 -1.69 -20.65
CA ARG A 94 35.44 -1.36 -19.71
C ARG A 94 35.35 0.05 -19.11
N TYR A 95 34.55 0.93 -19.72
CA TYR A 95 34.40 2.33 -19.34
C TYR A 95 33.06 2.64 -18.66
N VAL A 96 32.09 1.73 -18.79
CA VAL A 96 30.78 1.86 -18.15
C VAL A 96 30.79 1.02 -16.87
N PHE A 97 30.41 1.62 -15.73
CA PHE A 97 30.25 0.86 -14.49
C PHE A 97 28.89 0.18 -14.49
N ASP A 98 28.86 -1.13 -14.19
CA ASP A 98 27.61 -1.86 -14.06
C ASP A 98 27.00 -1.63 -12.67
N TYR A 99 26.10 -0.65 -12.58
CA TYR A 99 25.43 -0.30 -11.32
C TYR A 99 24.26 -1.23 -11.05
N GLY A 100 24.30 -1.95 -9.92
CA GLY A 100 23.25 -2.89 -9.50
C GLY A 100 22.26 -2.29 -8.50
N MET A 101 21.16 -3.01 -8.27
CA MET A 101 20.22 -2.73 -7.17
C MET A 101 20.19 -3.83 -6.11
N ASN A 102 19.94 -3.43 -4.86
CA ASN A 102 19.71 -4.37 -3.75
C ASN A 102 18.23 -4.75 -3.69
N LEU A 103 17.82 -5.75 -4.48
CA LEU A 103 16.43 -6.18 -4.59
C LEU A 103 16.06 -7.27 -3.58
N PHE A 104 15.01 -7.03 -2.79
CA PHE A 104 14.38 -7.99 -1.88
C PHE A 104 12.95 -8.25 -2.33
N GLN A 105 12.66 -9.48 -2.72
CA GLN A 105 11.32 -9.88 -3.15
C GLN A 105 10.53 -10.41 -1.95
N ILE A 106 9.85 -9.50 -1.25
CA ILE A 106 9.20 -9.73 0.03
C ILE A 106 8.21 -10.89 -0.04
N ALA A 107 7.34 -10.86 -1.05
CA ALA A 107 6.34 -11.91 -1.27
C ALA A 107 6.94 -13.29 -1.52
N TYR A 108 8.24 -13.39 -1.82
CA TYR A 108 8.95 -14.63 -2.16
C TYR A 108 9.93 -15.11 -1.10
N LEU A 109 10.02 -14.43 0.05
CA LEU A 109 10.79 -14.90 1.20
C LEU A 109 10.27 -16.26 1.69
N ASP A 110 11.15 -17.03 2.32
CA ASP A 110 10.77 -18.23 3.06
C ASP A 110 10.28 -17.89 4.47
N ASP A 111 9.52 -18.80 5.06
CA ASP A 111 8.86 -18.58 6.35
C ASP A 111 9.88 -18.37 7.49
N ALA A 112 11.04 -19.04 7.40
CA ALA A 112 12.12 -18.90 8.37
C ALA A 112 12.74 -17.49 8.34
N THR A 113 12.80 -16.86 7.17
CA THR A 113 13.28 -15.49 7.00
C THR A 113 12.24 -14.48 7.47
N VAL A 114 10.96 -14.70 7.17
CA VAL A 114 9.88 -13.86 7.68
C VAL A 114 9.85 -13.86 9.22
N ALA A 115 10.00 -15.03 9.84
CA ALA A 115 10.03 -15.19 11.31
C ALA A 115 11.20 -14.46 12.01
N LYS A 116 12.25 -14.05 11.27
CA LYS A 116 13.36 -13.26 11.82
C LYS A 116 13.00 -11.80 12.04
N PHE A 117 12.01 -11.25 11.31
CA PHE A 117 11.57 -9.88 11.52
C PHE A 117 10.94 -9.73 12.91
N LYS A 118 11.42 -8.73 13.67
CA LYS A 118 10.94 -8.43 15.02
C LYS A 118 10.02 -7.21 15.09
N SER A 119 10.01 -6.39 14.05
CA SER A 119 9.11 -5.25 13.92
C SER A 119 7.77 -5.67 13.31
N ASP A 120 6.81 -4.74 13.33
CA ASP A 120 5.49 -4.92 12.71
C ASP A 120 5.56 -5.16 11.19
N PHE A 121 6.72 -4.87 10.56
CA PHE A 121 6.98 -5.23 9.16
C PHE A 121 6.80 -6.74 8.90
N ARG A 122 6.98 -7.58 9.92
CA ARG A 122 6.71 -9.02 9.81
C ARG A 122 5.28 -9.30 9.33
N PHE A 123 4.28 -8.56 9.82
CA PHE A 123 2.88 -8.75 9.41
C PHE A 123 2.66 -8.42 7.94
N VAL A 124 3.32 -7.36 7.45
CA VAL A 124 3.29 -6.97 6.03
C VAL A 124 3.95 -8.05 5.18
N ALA A 125 5.15 -8.50 5.57
CA ALA A 125 5.86 -9.53 4.84
C ALA A 125 5.08 -10.86 4.80
N ASP A 126 4.53 -11.27 5.94
CA ASP A 126 3.71 -12.47 6.09
C ASP A 126 2.45 -12.39 5.22
N TYR A 127 1.74 -11.25 5.22
CA TYR A 127 0.60 -11.01 4.33
C TYR A 127 0.92 -11.33 2.87
N PHE A 128 1.98 -10.72 2.32
CA PHE A 128 2.34 -10.92 0.92
C PHE A 128 2.83 -12.35 0.62
N VAL A 129 3.52 -12.99 1.58
CA VAL A 129 3.92 -14.39 1.46
C VAL A 129 2.71 -15.32 1.43
N GLN A 130 1.72 -15.12 2.30
CA GLN A 130 0.49 -15.90 2.32
C GLN A 130 -0.33 -15.68 1.05
N MET A 131 -0.55 -14.43 0.64
CA MET A 131 -1.28 -14.11 -0.59
C MET A 131 -0.68 -14.79 -1.82
N ARG A 132 0.66 -14.83 -1.92
CA ARG A 132 1.39 -15.58 -2.96
C ARG A 132 1.14 -17.09 -2.91
N LYS A 133 1.08 -17.68 -1.71
CA LYS A 133 1.00 -19.15 -1.52
C LYS A 133 -0.41 -19.69 -1.62
N THR A 134 -1.39 -18.99 -1.07
CA THR A 134 -2.75 -19.49 -0.84
C THR A 134 -3.83 -18.60 -1.44
N GLY A 135 -3.49 -17.37 -1.85
CA GLY A 135 -4.46 -16.36 -2.27
C GLY A 135 -5.35 -15.85 -1.13
N ARG A 136 -5.04 -16.21 0.12
CA ARG A 136 -5.80 -15.83 1.32
C ARG A 136 -4.84 -15.46 2.44
N TYR A 137 -5.26 -14.56 3.31
CA TYR A 137 -4.48 -14.16 4.46
C TYR A 137 -5.17 -14.61 5.75
N ILE A 138 -4.42 -15.29 6.62
CA ILE A 138 -4.83 -15.65 7.97
C ILE A 138 -3.94 -14.86 8.93
N ALA A 139 -4.53 -13.88 9.60
CA ALA A 139 -3.81 -12.99 10.49
C ALA A 139 -3.36 -13.72 11.77
N PRO A 140 -2.11 -13.52 12.21
CA PRO A 140 -1.68 -13.94 13.54
C PRO A 140 -2.26 -13.02 14.63
N ASP A 141 -2.62 -13.59 15.79
CA ASP A 141 -3.08 -12.84 16.97
C ASP A 141 -1.90 -12.33 17.82
N GLU A 142 -0.98 -11.61 17.16
CA GLU A 142 0.13 -10.96 17.83
C GLU A 142 -0.09 -9.44 17.86
N LYS A 143 0.32 -8.80 18.97
CA LYS A 143 0.16 -7.36 19.15
C LYS A 143 1.02 -6.60 18.14
N ILE A 144 0.40 -5.60 17.51
CA ILE A 144 1.08 -4.62 16.66
C ILE A 144 1.52 -3.45 17.55
N THR A 145 2.77 -3.02 17.38
CA THR A 145 3.35 -1.91 18.17
C THR A 145 3.06 -0.55 17.54
N HIS A 146 3.27 -0.43 16.22
CA HIS A 146 3.09 0.80 15.44
C HIS A 146 1.89 0.64 14.51
N VAL A 147 0.69 0.67 15.10
CA VAL A 147 -0.57 0.36 14.40
C VAL A 147 -0.77 1.29 13.20
N GLN A 148 -0.67 2.60 13.41
CA GLN A 148 -0.98 3.58 12.37
C GLN A 148 -0.03 3.46 11.15
N GLU A 149 1.27 3.35 11.41
CA GLU A 149 2.29 3.24 10.38
C GLU A 149 2.16 1.94 9.60
N MET A 150 1.89 0.83 10.29
CA MET A 150 1.69 -0.47 9.64
C MET A 150 0.44 -0.47 8.76
N LEU A 151 -0.68 0.08 9.25
CA LEU A 151 -1.92 0.18 8.49
C LEU A 151 -1.80 1.12 7.29
N SER A 152 -1.08 2.24 7.44
CA SER A 152 -0.80 3.16 6.34
C SER A 152 0.05 2.47 5.26
N LEU A 153 1.05 1.68 5.66
CA LEU A 153 1.85 0.89 4.74
C LEU A 153 1.02 -0.19 4.03
N MET A 154 0.16 -0.91 4.76
CA MET A 154 -0.73 -1.92 4.17
C MET A 154 -1.67 -1.29 3.15
N SER A 155 -2.31 -0.17 3.50
CA SER A 155 -3.19 0.58 2.59
C SER A 155 -2.47 0.95 1.29
N ALA A 156 -1.29 1.56 1.39
CA ALA A 156 -0.51 1.96 0.22
C ALA A 156 -0.04 0.78 -0.64
N LEU A 157 0.38 -0.33 -0.04
CA LEU A 157 0.90 -1.50 -0.77
C LEU A 157 -0.20 -2.38 -1.39
N THR A 158 -1.42 -2.33 -0.83
CA THR A 158 -2.55 -3.16 -1.28
C THR A 158 -3.58 -2.38 -2.12
N ASP A 159 -3.47 -1.05 -2.17
CA ASP A 159 -4.49 -0.15 -2.72
C ASP A 159 -5.86 -0.35 -2.03
N ASP A 160 -5.84 -0.63 -0.73
CA ASP A 160 -7.03 -0.89 0.10
C ASP A 160 -7.10 0.07 1.28
N ASN A 161 -7.83 1.18 1.07
CA ASN A 161 -7.99 2.24 2.05
C ASN A 161 -8.67 1.78 3.36
N ARG A 162 -9.34 0.62 3.36
CA ARG A 162 -10.00 0.09 4.57
C ARG A 162 -9.02 -0.09 5.72
N PHE A 163 -7.75 -0.44 5.44
CA PHE A 163 -6.72 -0.53 6.48
C PHE A 163 -6.48 0.81 7.19
N SER A 164 -6.48 1.92 6.46
CA SER A 164 -6.31 3.25 7.06
C SER A 164 -7.59 3.74 7.73
N ASP A 165 -8.75 3.47 7.14
CA ASP A 165 -10.04 3.97 7.62
C ASP A 165 -10.39 3.44 9.01
N VAL A 166 -9.97 2.21 9.35
CA VAL A 166 -10.28 1.59 10.65
C VAL A 166 -9.45 2.11 11.81
N TYR A 167 -8.37 2.86 11.56
CA TYR A 167 -7.46 3.30 12.62
C TYR A 167 -8.17 4.05 13.74
N GLU A 168 -9.06 5.00 13.42
CA GLU A 168 -9.76 5.78 14.45
C GLU A 168 -10.75 4.94 15.28
N GLY A 169 -11.27 3.83 14.74
CA GLY A 169 -12.16 2.91 15.47
C GLY A 169 -11.43 2.09 16.53
N ILE A 170 -10.18 1.71 16.24
CA ILE A 170 -9.33 0.87 17.11
C ILE A 170 -8.30 1.68 17.92
N LYS A 171 -8.32 3.01 17.78
CA LYS A 171 -7.35 3.89 18.42
C LYS A 171 -7.60 3.95 19.92
N GLY A 172 -6.55 3.70 20.69
CA GLY A 172 -6.62 3.67 22.16
C GLY A 172 -6.98 2.30 22.74
N GLU A 173 -7.21 1.28 21.91
CA GLU A 173 -7.29 -0.10 22.38
C GLU A 173 -5.98 -0.55 23.01
N GLU A 174 -6.08 -1.31 24.11
CA GLU A 174 -4.92 -1.79 24.87
C GLU A 174 -4.06 -2.79 24.05
N ARG A 175 -4.73 -3.58 23.21
CA ARG A 175 -4.12 -4.61 22.37
C ARG A 175 -4.80 -4.64 21.00
N VAL A 176 -4.10 -4.08 20.02
CA VAL A 176 -4.47 -4.21 18.60
C VAL A 176 -3.61 -5.31 17.97
N SER A 177 -4.25 -6.33 17.40
CA SER A 177 -3.61 -7.32 16.51
C SER A 177 -4.14 -7.17 15.09
N MET A 178 -3.56 -7.90 14.13
CA MET A 178 -4.08 -7.89 12.78
C MET A 178 -5.48 -8.53 12.70
N CYS A 179 -5.81 -9.46 13.59
CA CYS A 179 -7.18 -9.96 13.71
C CYS A 179 -8.14 -8.84 14.10
N THR A 180 -7.81 -8.05 15.14
CA THR A 180 -8.60 -6.87 15.55
C THR A 180 -8.88 -5.93 14.37
N VAL A 181 -7.85 -5.64 13.57
CA VAL A 181 -7.97 -4.78 12.38
C VAL A 181 -8.95 -5.37 11.37
N LEU A 182 -8.84 -6.67 11.07
CA LEU A 182 -9.71 -7.33 10.10
C LEU A 182 -11.15 -7.45 10.60
N ASP A 183 -11.35 -7.74 11.88
CA ASP A 183 -12.66 -7.81 12.53
C ASP A 183 -13.37 -6.45 12.49
N GLU A 184 -12.64 -5.35 12.70
CA GLU A 184 -13.19 -3.99 12.57
C GLU A 184 -13.55 -3.65 11.11
N ILE A 185 -12.71 -4.05 10.15
CA ILE A 185 -13.02 -3.89 8.71
C ILE A 185 -14.30 -4.66 8.37
N GLU A 186 -14.45 -5.89 8.86
CA GLU A 186 -15.64 -6.72 8.62
C GLU A 186 -16.88 -6.12 9.29
N THR A 187 -16.78 -5.72 10.56
CA THR A 187 -17.87 -5.11 11.33
C THR A 187 -18.41 -3.87 10.63
N ARG A 188 -17.53 -2.95 10.23
CA ARG A 188 -17.92 -1.75 9.47
C ARG A 188 -18.53 -2.09 8.12
N GLY A 189 -18.02 -3.14 7.46
CA GLY A 189 -18.59 -3.66 6.22
C GLY A 189 -20.04 -4.14 6.41
N ILE A 190 -20.30 -4.90 7.47
CA ILE A 190 -21.63 -5.40 7.84
C ILE A 190 -22.57 -4.23 8.17
N GLU A 191 -22.16 -3.29 9.01
CA GLU A 191 -22.97 -2.13 9.39
C GLU A 191 -23.36 -1.29 8.18
N LYS A 192 -22.39 -1.02 7.29
CA LYS A 192 -22.65 -0.31 6.03
C LYS A 192 -23.63 -1.08 5.14
N GLY A 193 -23.44 -2.39 5.01
CA GLY A 193 -24.32 -3.26 4.21
C GLY A 193 -25.75 -3.30 4.76
N ILE A 194 -25.93 -3.37 6.08
CA ILE A 194 -27.25 -3.32 6.72
C ILE A 194 -27.92 -1.98 6.47
N LYS A 195 -27.19 -0.88 6.65
CA LYS A 195 -27.70 0.48 6.42
C LYS A 195 -28.16 0.66 4.96
N GLU A 196 -27.30 0.31 4.01
CA GLU A 196 -27.61 0.39 2.58
C GLU A 196 -28.81 -0.52 2.22
N GLY A 197 -28.89 -1.72 2.81
CA GLY A 197 -30.01 -2.64 2.61
C GLY A 197 -31.35 -2.10 3.14
N ILE A 198 -31.34 -1.44 4.30
CA ILE A 198 -32.55 -0.80 4.86
C ILE A 198 -32.99 0.38 3.99
N GLU A 199 -32.04 1.24 3.57
CA GLU A 199 -32.32 2.37 2.68
C GLU A 199 -32.89 1.90 1.34
N GLN A 200 -32.25 0.91 0.71
CA GLN A 200 -32.70 0.34 -0.55
C GLN A 200 -34.07 -0.36 -0.42
N GLY A 201 -34.33 -1.06 0.69
CA GLY A 201 -35.63 -1.68 0.96
C GLY A 201 -36.75 -0.64 1.10
N ARG A 202 -36.47 0.47 1.81
CA ARG A 202 -37.40 1.60 1.94
C ARG A 202 -37.69 2.22 0.58
N ASP A 203 -36.65 2.49 -0.21
CA ASP A 203 -36.78 3.16 -1.50
C ASP A 203 -37.52 2.28 -2.51
N ASN A 204 -37.22 0.98 -2.56
CA ASN A 204 -37.96 0.01 -3.38
C ASN A 204 -39.43 -0.07 -2.98
N THR A 205 -39.75 0.01 -1.68
CA THR A 205 -41.14 0.04 -1.21
C THR A 205 -41.86 1.30 -1.70
N LEU A 206 -41.21 2.47 -1.63
CA LEU A 206 -41.78 3.72 -2.16
C LEU A 206 -41.99 3.65 -3.67
N ILE A 207 -41.03 3.10 -4.41
CA ILE A 207 -41.12 2.90 -5.87
C ILE A 207 -42.31 2.00 -6.23
N SER A 208 -42.49 0.87 -5.53
CA SER A 208 -43.64 -0.03 -5.75
C SER A 208 -44.97 0.65 -5.44
N LEU A 209 -45.07 1.43 -4.35
CA LEU A 209 -46.29 2.16 -4.03
C LEU A 209 -46.65 3.22 -5.09
N VAL A 210 -45.65 3.87 -5.71
CA VAL A 210 -45.89 4.78 -6.83
C VAL A 210 -46.32 4.01 -8.08
N HIS A 211 -45.65 2.90 -8.39
CA HIS A 211 -46.00 2.05 -9.54
C HIS A 211 -47.44 1.53 -9.45
N ASP A 212 -47.87 1.11 -8.26
CA ASP A 212 -49.23 0.61 -8.00
C ASP A 212 -50.29 1.73 -7.94
N GLY A 213 -49.88 2.99 -8.14
CA GLY A 213 -50.77 4.16 -8.10
C GLY A 213 -51.28 4.50 -6.69
N LEU A 214 -50.68 3.93 -5.64
CA LEU A 214 -51.07 4.12 -4.24
C LEU A 214 -50.41 5.36 -3.60
N LEU A 215 -49.34 5.86 -4.20
CA LEU A 215 -48.60 7.04 -3.73
C LEU A 215 -48.23 7.95 -4.91
N SER A 216 -48.30 9.27 -4.73
CA SER A 216 -47.82 10.19 -5.77
C SER A 216 -46.29 10.19 -5.81
N ILE A 217 -45.73 10.41 -7.00
CA ILE A 217 -44.27 10.42 -7.19
C ILE A 217 -43.59 11.55 -6.41
N GLU A 218 -44.27 12.68 -6.22
CA GLU A 218 -43.78 13.82 -5.45
C GLU A 218 -43.65 13.48 -3.96
N VAL A 219 -44.67 12.81 -3.39
CA VAL A 219 -44.66 12.40 -1.97
C VAL A 219 -43.61 11.31 -1.75
N ALA A 220 -43.44 10.40 -2.71
CA ALA A 220 -42.43 9.35 -2.62
C ALA A 220 -41.00 9.91 -2.66
N ALA A 221 -40.73 10.87 -3.56
CA ALA A 221 -39.43 11.54 -3.65
C ALA A 221 -39.08 12.30 -2.36
N ASP A 222 -40.04 13.06 -1.81
CA ASP A 222 -39.88 13.77 -0.54
C ASP A 222 -39.58 12.80 0.62
N ARG A 223 -40.33 11.70 0.73
CA ARG A 223 -40.09 10.67 1.75
C ARG A 223 -38.76 9.93 1.59
N ALA A 224 -38.32 9.74 0.35
CA ALA A 224 -37.00 9.19 0.05
C ALA A 224 -35.88 10.18 0.38
N GLY A 225 -36.19 11.48 0.52
CA GLY A 225 -35.20 12.53 0.78
C GLY A 225 -34.36 12.87 -0.45
N VAL A 226 -34.90 12.63 -1.65
CA VAL A 226 -34.22 12.87 -2.93
C VAL A 226 -35.06 13.80 -3.80
N THR A 227 -34.44 14.37 -4.84
CA THR A 227 -35.16 15.19 -5.81
C THR A 227 -36.11 14.33 -6.66
N LEU A 228 -37.12 14.97 -7.26
CA LEU A 228 -38.06 14.28 -8.14
C LEU A 228 -37.36 13.60 -9.33
N ASP A 229 -36.32 14.23 -9.88
CA ASP A 229 -35.57 13.69 -11.01
C ASP A 229 -34.70 12.50 -10.61
N GLU A 230 -34.09 12.53 -9.43
CA GLU A 230 -33.37 11.38 -8.85
C GLU A 230 -34.33 10.22 -8.60
N PHE A 231 -35.50 10.47 -8.02
CA PHE A 231 -36.49 9.43 -7.77
C PHE A 231 -37.00 8.80 -9.07
N LYS A 232 -37.26 9.60 -10.12
CA LYS A 232 -37.58 9.10 -11.47
C LYS A 232 -36.46 8.23 -12.03
N ALA A 233 -35.21 8.60 -11.82
CA ALA A 233 -34.06 7.81 -12.25
C ALA A 233 -33.96 6.48 -11.47
N MET A 234 -34.31 6.46 -10.19
CA MET A 234 -34.41 5.24 -9.39
C MET A 234 -35.51 4.32 -9.90
N MET A 235 -36.71 4.84 -10.18
CA MET A 235 -37.83 4.06 -10.73
C MET A 235 -37.45 3.36 -12.04
N LYS A 236 -36.79 4.07 -12.98
CA LYS A 236 -36.32 3.52 -14.27
C LYS A 236 -35.32 2.37 -14.16
N LYS A 237 -34.69 2.17 -13.00
CA LYS A 237 -33.77 1.05 -12.76
C LYS A 237 -34.52 -0.22 -12.32
N VAL A 238 -35.74 -0.08 -11.82
CA VAL A 238 -36.56 -1.16 -11.28
C VAL A 238 -37.62 -1.60 -12.29
N TYR A 239 -38.23 -0.63 -13.00
CA TYR A 239 -39.26 -0.82 -14.04
C TYR A 239 -38.82 -0.14 -15.34
#